data_AF-A0A3D0YWM0-F1
#
_entry.id   AF-A0A3D0YWM0-F1
#
_cell.length_a   1.000
_cell.length_b   1.000
_cell.length_c   1.000
_cell.angle_alpha   90.00
_cell.angle_beta   90.00
_cell.angle_gamma   90.00
#
_symmetry.space_group_name_H-M   'P 1'
#
loop_
_entity.id
_entity.type
_entity.pdbx_description
1 polymer ?
#
loop_
_entity_poly.entity_id
_entity_poly.type
_entity_poly.pdbx_seq_one_letter_code
_entity_poly.pdbx_strand_id
1 'polypeptide(L)'
;MKALEVSLAYGDGTVRARIPAGAVAGWVGPGGLTREPPPAAAQHPAGERDERRIVVRAIEAVPPGEFLGGGRRVAIVLSDITRVLRAHQFLDGLLDMLGACGVSDADIDLIFALGAHRRQSRDEMASLVGAKTAARVRLHEHDALAADLVHLGTTSRGTPVLINRRVAEADLVVAVGGVTFHDFAGYSGGRKSIVPGVAGVDTIRHNHRLLLPSRRGAGRHPSAVPGILDGNPVHEDMLEAALLLPRVYAVQVVIGQDGRIAFAVAGDLRAAHARAVAEVDLRFQAPLPGPADLVIAGAGGFPKDVSFYQATRTVEPILRAVRRGGRVVLAAECREGLGDPDFDRWLRRHRTVEALEDALRAEFQVCGFIAYALWLGMEKATFTAVTGLTSADLALTRLLPAASLQHAVDEALASLGPEAQVYVMPDAGAVLPVVR
;
A
#
# COMPACT_ATOMS: atom_id res chain seq x y z
N MET A 1 -3.65 -37.14 18.37
CA MET A 1 -3.64 -35.69 18.60
C MET A 1 -4.74 -35.05 17.77
N LYS A 2 -5.47 -34.06 18.28
CA LYS A 2 -6.48 -33.34 17.50
C LYS A 2 -5.76 -32.58 16.38
N ALA A 3 -6.18 -32.77 15.13
CA ALA A 3 -5.67 -32.03 13.98
C ALA A 3 -6.59 -30.85 13.68
N LEU A 4 -6.01 -29.73 13.28
CA LEU A 4 -6.69 -28.52 12.86
C LEU A 4 -6.49 -28.36 11.34
N GLU A 5 -7.58 -28.08 10.62
CA GLU A 5 -7.53 -27.84 9.18
C GLU A 5 -7.23 -26.35 8.92
N VAL A 6 -6.15 -26.09 8.19
CA VAL A 6 -5.83 -24.79 7.63
C VAL A 6 -6.31 -24.77 6.18
N SER A 7 -7.09 -23.75 5.83
CA SER A 7 -7.60 -23.50 4.48
C SER A 7 -7.18 -22.11 4.03
N LEU A 8 -6.48 -22.02 2.90
CA LEU A 8 -5.99 -20.77 2.32
C LEU A 8 -6.60 -20.57 0.94
N ALA A 9 -6.98 -19.34 0.62
CA ALA A 9 -7.41 -18.96 -0.72
C ALA A 9 -6.23 -19.09 -1.72
N TYR A 10 -6.51 -19.61 -2.92
CA TYR A 10 -5.52 -19.88 -3.96
C TYR A 10 -6.19 -19.78 -5.32
N GLY A 11 -5.88 -18.72 -6.08
CA GLY A 11 -6.64 -18.39 -7.28
C GLY A 11 -8.13 -18.25 -6.97
N ASP A 12 -8.98 -18.91 -7.76
CA ASP A 12 -10.43 -18.96 -7.53
C ASP A 12 -10.86 -20.06 -6.54
N GLY A 13 -9.89 -20.79 -5.97
CA GLY A 13 -10.11 -21.97 -5.14
C GLY A 13 -9.49 -21.86 -3.75
N THR A 14 -9.27 -23.02 -3.14
CA THR A 14 -8.64 -23.14 -1.82
C THR A 14 -7.66 -24.31 -1.79
N VAL A 15 -6.57 -24.15 -1.04
CA VAL A 15 -5.63 -25.22 -0.70
C VAL A 15 -5.68 -25.49 0.79
N ARG A 16 -5.45 -26.73 1.21
CA ARG A 16 -5.66 -27.17 2.59
C ARG A 16 -4.50 -27.99 3.14
N ALA A 17 -4.31 -27.90 4.44
CA ALA A 17 -3.38 -28.73 5.21
C ALA A 17 -3.97 -29.03 6.59
N ARG A 18 -3.60 -30.19 7.15
CA ARG A 18 -3.91 -30.60 8.51
C ARG A 18 -2.66 -30.46 9.36
N ILE A 19 -2.80 -29.80 10.50
CA ILE A 19 -1.71 -29.47 11.41
C ILE A 19 -2.05 -29.99 12.81
N PRO A 20 -1.09 -30.53 13.58
CA PRO A 20 -1.31 -30.82 14.99
C PRO A 20 -1.79 -29.55 15.71
N ALA A 21 -2.97 -29.61 16.36
CA ALA A 21 -3.56 -28.42 16.98
C ALA A 21 -2.66 -27.79 18.06
N GLY A 22 -1.79 -28.60 18.71
CA GLY A 22 -0.82 -28.12 19.69
C GLY A 22 0.35 -27.31 19.10
N ALA A 23 0.61 -27.39 17.80
CA ALA A 23 1.68 -26.63 17.14
C ALA A 23 1.23 -25.21 16.73
N VAL A 24 -0.07 -24.97 16.58
CA VAL A 24 -0.61 -23.68 16.13
C VAL A 24 -0.66 -22.70 17.31
N ALA A 25 0.30 -21.77 17.32
CA ALA A 25 0.36 -20.68 18.29
C ALA A 25 -0.78 -19.66 18.06
N GLY A 26 -1.24 -19.50 16.82
CA GLY A 26 -2.48 -18.79 16.51
C GLY A 26 -2.63 -18.37 15.06
N TRP A 27 -3.77 -17.75 14.78
CA TRP A 27 -4.14 -17.17 13.51
C TRP A 27 -3.91 -15.65 13.58
N VAL A 28 -3.14 -15.12 12.64
CA VAL A 28 -2.84 -13.69 12.57
C VAL A 28 -3.85 -13.04 11.63
N GLY A 29 -4.62 -12.11 12.17
CA GLY A 29 -5.62 -11.37 11.43
C GLY A 29 -5.75 -9.92 11.92
N PRO A 30 -6.71 -9.17 11.35
CA PRO A 30 -7.11 -7.87 11.87
C PRO A 30 -7.35 -7.92 13.37
N GLY A 31 -6.73 -7.02 14.13
CA GLY A 31 -6.85 -6.98 15.59
C GLY A 31 -5.93 -7.93 16.36
N GLY A 32 -5.09 -8.74 15.69
CA GLY A 32 -4.03 -9.53 16.33
C GLY A 32 -4.14 -11.04 16.17
N LEU A 33 -3.54 -11.73 17.13
CA LEU A 33 -3.45 -13.19 17.19
C LEU A 33 -4.70 -13.79 17.85
N THR A 34 -5.38 -14.71 17.15
CA THR A 34 -6.54 -15.47 17.67
C THR A 34 -6.24 -16.96 17.76
N ARG A 35 -6.93 -17.69 18.65
CA ARG A 35 -6.80 -19.15 18.77
C ARG A 35 -7.54 -19.91 17.68
N GLU A 36 -8.56 -19.29 17.11
CA GLU A 36 -9.41 -19.85 16.06
C GLU A 36 -9.26 -19.04 14.77
N PRO A 37 -9.56 -19.64 13.60
CA PRO A 37 -9.53 -18.92 12.34
C PRO A 37 -10.45 -17.69 12.42
N PRO A 38 -10.01 -16.52 11.92
CA PRO A 38 -10.88 -15.38 11.83
C PRO A 38 -12.10 -15.72 10.95
N PRO A 39 -13.30 -15.23 11.27
CA PRO A 39 -14.47 -15.46 10.42
C PRO A 39 -14.19 -14.96 9.00
N ALA A 40 -14.66 -15.70 7.99
CA ALA A 40 -14.41 -15.42 6.57
C ALA A 40 -14.89 -14.03 6.10
N ALA A 41 -15.74 -13.37 6.90
CA ALA A 41 -16.06 -11.96 6.79
C ALA A 41 -16.05 -11.35 8.20
N ALA A 42 -15.22 -10.33 8.43
CA ALA A 42 -15.33 -9.52 9.62
C ALA A 42 -16.77 -8.98 9.70
N GLN A 43 -17.52 -9.39 10.72
CA GLN A 43 -18.84 -8.84 10.98
C GLN A 43 -18.68 -7.33 11.24
N HIS A 44 -19.34 -6.51 10.42
CA HIS A 44 -19.29 -5.06 10.60
C HIS A 44 -19.78 -4.70 12.00
N PRO A 45 -19.09 -3.79 12.71
CA PRO A 45 -19.73 -3.14 13.84
C PRO A 45 -21.03 -2.46 13.37
N ALA A 46 -22.04 -2.43 14.22
CA ALA A 46 -23.27 -1.68 13.97
C ALA A 46 -22.91 -0.20 13.76
N GLY A 47 -23.14 0.34 12.55
CA GLY A 47 -22.73 1.69 12.19
C GLY A 47 -23.34 2.15 10.86
N GLU A 48 -23.09 3.42 10.51
CA GLU A 48 -23.48 4.03 9.24
C GLU A 48 -22.93 3.21 8.06
N ARG A 49 -23.79 2.76 7.15
CA ARG A 49 -23.41 1.96 5.97
C ARG A 49 -23.41 2.76 4.67
N ASP A 50 -23.95 3.97 4.70
CA ASP A 50 -23.92 4.90 3.57
C ASP A 50 -22.52 5.50 3.45
N GLU A 51 -21.73 5.00 2.49
CA GLU A 51 -20.38 5.45 2.18
C GLU A 51 -20.30 6.95 1.91
N ARG A 52 -21.31 7.52 1.24
CA ARG A 52 -21.40 8.95 0.99
C ARG A 52 -21.57 9.70 2.30
N ARG A 53 -22.46 9.24 3.18
CA ARG A 53 -22.72 9.90 4.47
C ARG A 53 -21.50 9.85 5.40
N ILE A 54 -20.73 8.77 5.39
CA ILE A 54 -19.48 8.65 6.16
C ILE A 54 -18.52 9.79 5.79
N VAL A 55 -18.26 9.99 4.48
CA VAL A 55 -17.30 11.00 4.02
C VAL A 55 -17.86 12.41 4.15
N VAL A 56 -19.13 12.64 3.79
CA VAL A 56 -19.76 13.96 3.91
C VAL A 56 -19.76 14.44 5.36
N ARG A 57 -20.06 13.58 6.34
CA ARG A 57 -19.98 13.96 7.77
C ARG A 57 -18.56 14.37 8.18
N ALA A 58 -17.53 13.70 7.66
CA ALA A 58 -16.15 14.06 7.93
C ALA A 58 -15.79 15.44 7.36
N ILE A 59 -16.33 15.78 6.18
CA ILE A 59 -16.17 17.11 5.55
C ILE A 59 -16.99 18.18 6.30
N GLU A 60 -18.23 17.87 6.72
CA GLU A 60 -19.07 18.78 7.52
C GLU A 60 -18.43 19.14 8.85
N ALA A 61 -17.69 18.20 9.47
CA ALA A 61 -17.03 18.42 10.75
C ALA A 61 -15.87 19.43 10.69
N VAL A 62 -15.22 19.57 9.52
CA VAL A 62 -14.17 20.56 9.27
C VAL A 62 -14.32 21.07 7.83
N PRO A 63 -15.20 22.04 7.56
CA PRO A 63 -15.51 22.45 6.18
C PRO A 63 -14.30 23.02 5.43
N PRO A 64 -14.20 22.79 4.10
CA PRO A 64 -13.09 23.32 3.30
C PRO A 64 -13.05 24.86 3.26
N GLY A 65 -14.18 25.52 3.56
CA GLY A 65 -14.27 26.97 3.69
C GLY A 65 -13.32 27.57 4.73
N GLU A 66 -12.93 26.82 5.77
CA GLU A 66 -11.93 27.24 6.76
C GLU A 66 -10.52 27.38 6.17
N PHE A 67 -10.27 26.70 5.04
CA PHE A 67 -8.98 26.68 4.36
C PHE A 67 -8.94 27.60 3.14
N LEU A 68 -10.10 28.06 2.65
CA LEU A 68 -10.17 28.99 1.52
C LEU A 68 -9.48 30.31 1.87
N GLY A 69 -8.62 30.77 0.95
CA GLY A 69 -8.02 32.10 1.00
C GLY A 69 -8.94 33.16 0.39
N GLY A 70 -8.35 34.26 -0.08
CA GLY A 70 -9.08 35.27 -0.86
C GLY A 70 -9.46 34.81 -2.26
N GLY A 71 -8.70 33.87 -2.84
CA GLY A 71 -8.96 33.30 -4.16
C GLY A 71 -9.93 32.12 -4.13
N ARG A 72 -10.33 31.66 -5.33
CA ARG A 72 -11.37 30.63 -5.52
C ARG A 72 -10.94 29.47 -6.42
N ARG A 73 -9.70 29.46 -6.93
CA ARG A 73 -9.20 28.36 -7.75
C ARG A 73 -8.87 27.17 -6.87
N VAL A 74 -9.56 26.05 -7.09
CA VAL A 74 -9.39 24.83 -6.30
C VAL A 74 -8.83 23.71 -7.17
N ALA A 75 -7.77 23.07 -6.69
CA ALA A 75 -7.22 21.86 -7.28
C ALA A 75 -7.59 20.65 -6.42
N ILE A 76 -8.46 19.76 -6.91
CA ILE A 76 -8.76 18.49 -6.26
C ILE A 76 -7.77 17.44 -6.76
N VAL A 77 -6.89 16.96 -5.90
CA VAL A 77 -5.92 15.91 -6.22
C VAL A 77 -6.48 14.56 -5.80
N LEU A 78 -6.72 13.69 -6.77
CA LEU A 78 -7.39 12.40 -6.58
C LEU A 78 -6.46 11.24 -6.94
N SER A 79 -6.45 10.17 -6.15
CA SER A 79 -5.71 8.95 -6.50
C SER A 79 -6.15 8.35 -7.85
N ASP A 80 -5.22 7.72 -8.56
CA ASP A 80 -5.46 7.06 -9.84
C ASP A 80 -6.15 5.68 -9.71
N ILE A 81 -6.37 5.01 -10.85
CA ILE A 81 -7.05 3.72 -10.97
C ILE A 81 -6.37 2.57 -10.22
N THR A 82 -5.09 2.72 -9.87
CA THR A 82 -4.35 1.70 -9.11
C THR A 82 -4.74 1.66 -7.63
N ARG A 83 -5.58 2.61 -7.18
CA ARG A 83 -6.02 2.73 -5.80
C ARG A 83 -7.52 2.45 -5.67
N VAL A 84 -7.85 1.62 -4.69
CA VAL A 84 -9.24 1.43 -4.27
C VAL A 84 -9.61 2.59 -3.36
N LEU A 85 -10.26 3.61 -3.91
CA LEU A 85 -10.69 4.81 -3.17
C LEU A 85 -12.20 4.97 -3.07
N ARG A 86 -12.95 4.45 -4.06
CA ARG A 86 -14.42 4.61 -4.18
C ARG A 86 -14.87 6.07 -4.21
N ALA A 87 -14.08 6.94 -4.83
CA ALA A 87 -14.33 8.37 -4.87
C ALA A 87 -15.68 8.76 -5.50
N HIS A 88 -16.14 8.00 -6.50
CA HIS A 88 -17.47 8.14 -7.12
C HIS A 88 -18.64 8.11 -6.12
N GLN A 89 -18.45 7.57 -4.91
CA GLN A 89 -19.48 7.54 -3.87
C GLN A 89 -19.68 8.90 -3.20
N PHE A 90 -18.68 9.78 -3.17
CA PHE A 90 -18.71 10.98 -2.32
C PHE A 90 -18.23 12.28 -2.97
N LEU A 91 -17.58 12.22 -4.15
CA LEU A 91 -17.04 13.42 -4.79
C LEU A 91 -18.10 14.46 -5.10
N ASP A 92 -19.33 14.06 -5.45
CA ASP A 92 -20.43 15.00 -5.67
C ASP A 92 -20.74 15.82 -4.40
N GLY A 93 -20.77 15.17 -3.24
CA GLY A 93 -20.92 15.82 -1.93
C GLY A 93 -19.76 16.74 -1.58
N LEU A 94 -18.52 16.40 -1.95
CA LEU A 94 -17.39 17.33 -1.78
C LEU A 94 -17.56 18.59 -2.63
N LEU A 95 -17.98 18.44 -3.89
CA LEU A 95 -18.24 19.58 -4.77
C LEU A 95 -19.41 20.44 -4.26
N ASP A 96 -20.47 19.82 -3.73
CA ASP A 96 -21.59 20.55 -3.12
C ASP A 96 -21.12 21.42 -1.93
N MET A 97 -20.23 20.88 -1.09
CA MET A 97 -19.67 21.61 0.05
C MET A 97 -18.75 22.76 -0.38
N LEU A 98 -17.94 22.58 -1.42
CA LEU A 98 -17.12 23.65 -2.01
C LEU A 98 -18.02 24.76 -2.60
N GLY A 99 -19.10 24.37 -3.29
CA GLY A 99 -20.12 25.27 -3.81
C GLY A 99 -20.79 26.10 -2.72
N ALA A 100 -21.17 25.47 -1.60
CA ALA A 100 -21.72 26.16 -0.43
C ALA A 100 -20.72 27.15 0.21
N CYS A 101 -19.41 26.93 0.02
CA CYS A 101 -18.35 27.86 0.43
C CYS A 101 -18.05 28.95 -0.62
N GLY A 102 -18.82 29.01 -1.72
CA GLY A 102 -18.69 30.02 -2.77
C GLY A 102 -17.65 29.72 -3.85
N VAL A 103 -17.22 28.46 -4.00
CA VAL A 103 -16.37 28.03 -5.12
C VAL A 103 -17.26 27.58 -6.28
N SER A 104 -17.13 28.20 -7.45
CA SER A 104 -17.84 27.76 -8.66
C SER A 104 -17.22 26.48 -9.21
N ASP A 105 -18.03 25.57 -9.76
CA ASP A 105 -17.53 24.38 -10.47
C ASP A 105 -16.52 24.74 -11.58
N ALA A 106 -16.66 25.94 -12.19
CA ALA A 106 -15.74 26.44 -13.20
C ALA A 106 -14.34 26.80 -12.66
N ASP A 107 -14.19 27.00 -11.35
CA ASP A 107 -12.92 27.28 -10.69
C ASP A 107 -12.27 26.02 -10.09
N ILE A 108 -12.87 24.85 -10.34
CA ILE A 108 -12.39 23.55 -9.85
C ILE A 108 -11.72 22.78 -10.99
N ASP A 109 -10.47 22.42 -10.78
CA ASP A 109 -9.76 21.44 -11.59
C ASP A 109 -9.55 20.17 -10.75
N LEU A 110 -9.96 19.01 -11.28
CA LEU A 110 -9.68 17.71 -10.68
C LEU A 110 -8.49 17.07 -11.39
N ILE A 111 -7.43 16.79 -10.65
CA ILE A 111 -6.17 16.24 -11.13
C ILE A 111 -6.00 14.82 -10.60
N PHE A 112 -5.92 13.83 -11.49
CA PHE A 112 -5.54 12.48 -11.13
C PHE A 112 -4.05 12.41 -10.82
N ALA A 113 -3.72 11.83 -9.66
CA ALA A 113 -2.41 11.77 -9.06
C ALA A 113 -1.67 10.50 -9.48
N LEU A 114 -1.19 10.47 -10.72
CA LEU A 114 -0.54 9.31 -11.35
C LEU A 114 0.87 9.07 -10.82
N GLY A 115 1.56 10.11 -10.33
CA GLY A 115 3.00 10.07 -10.13
C GLY A 115 3.71 9.58 -11.40
N ALA A 116 4.39 8.43 -11.32
CA ALA A 116 5.11 7.82 -12.43
C ALA A 116 4.32 6.70 -13.16
N HIS A 117 3.03 6.55 -12.88
CA HIS A 117 2.20 5.51 -13.51
C HIS A 117 1.81 5.86 -14.96
N ARG A 118 1.28 4.86 -15.67
CA ARG A 118 0.69 5.06 -17.00
C ARG A 118 -0.49 6.03 -16.96
N ARG A 119 -0.80 6.63 -18.12
CA ARG A 119 -2.05 7.37 -18.32
C ARG A 119 -3.27 6.45 -18.24
N GLN A 120 -4.40 7.03 -17.87
CA GLN A 120 -5.69 6.39 -17.74
C GLN A 120 -6.55 6.68 -18.99
N SER A 121 -7.45 5.77 -19.30
CA SER A 121 -8.47 6.03 -20.32
C SER A 121 -9.52 7.03 -19.79
N ARG A 122 -10.27 7.65 -20.70
CA ARG A 122 -11.40 8.52 -20.31
C ARG A 122 -12.45 7.76 -19.51
N ASP A 123 -12.67 6.49 -19.84
CA ASP A 123 -13.63 5.63 -19.13
C ASP A 123 -13.12 5.27 -17.73
N GLU A 124 -11.82 5.00 -17.57
CA GLU A 124 -11.19 4.80 -16.25
C GLU A 124 -11.36 6.06 -15.39
N MET A 125 -11.05 7.25 -15.92
CA MET A 125 -11.25 8.52 -15.22
C MET A 125 -12.72 8.75 -14.82
N ALA A 126 -13.65 8.56 -15.75
CA ALA A 126 -15.09 8.72 -15.48
C ALA A 126 -15.59 7.72 -14.44
N SER A 127 -15.10 6.48 -14.45
CA SER A 127 -15.46 5.46 -13.47
C SER A 127 -14.98 5.80 -12.05
N LEU A 128 -13.83 6.45 -11.92
CA LEU A 128 -13.27 6.85 -10.63
C LEU A 128 -14.09 7.95 -9.97
N VAL A 129 -14.53 8.94 -10.75
CA VAL A 129 -15.19 10.14 -10.23
C VAL A 129 -16.72 10.07 -10.25
N GLY A 130 -17.29 9.20 -11.09
CA GLY A 130 -18.71 9.08 -11.33
C GLY A 130 -19.25 10.14 -12.31
N ALA A 131 -20.33 9.80 -13.03
CA ALA A 131 -20.87 10.63 -14.12
C ALA A 131 -21.28 12.05 -13.66
N LYS A 132 -21.82 12.19 -12.45
CA LYS A 132 -22.22 13.51 -11.90
C LYS A 132 -21.02 14.44 -11.75
N THR A 133 -19.94 13.96 -11.13
CA THR A 133 -18.71 14.73 -10.93
C THR A 133 -18.06 15.06 -12.26
N ALA A 134 -17.97 14.08 -13.17
CA ALA A 134 -17.36 14.24 -14.49
C ALA A 134 -18.07 15.30 -15.36
N ALA A 135 -19.38 15.50 -15.16
CA ALA A 135 -20.16 16.51 -15.87
C ALA A 135 -19.99 17.94 -15.31
N ARG A 136 -19.50 18.08 -14.07
CA ARG A 136 -19.43 19.37 -13.36
C ARG A 136 -18.08 20.06 -13.49
N VAL A 137 -16.98 19.30 -13.41
CA VAL A 137 -15.63 19.85 -13.29
C VAL A 137 -14.70 19.35 -14.39
N ARG A 138 -13.61 20.08 -14.62
CA ARG A 138 -12.58 19.68 -15.58
C ARG A 138 -11.72 18.58 -14.98
N LEU A 139 -11.55 17.49 -15.73
CA LEU A 139 -10.71 16.35 -15.36
C LEU A 139 -9.36 16.44 -16.09
N HIS A 140 -8.27 16.33 -15.33
CA HIS A 140 -6.90 16.37 -15.84
C HIS A 140 -6.11 15.19 -15.29
N GLU A 141 -5.15 14.71 -16.08
CA GLU A 141 -4.15 13.77 -15.61
C GLU A 141 -2.85 14.51 -15.29
N HIS A 142 -2.19 14.13 -14.20
CA HIS A 142 -0.83 14.55 -13.96
C HIS A 142 0.14 13.90 -14.96
N ASP A 143 1.13 14.65 -15.41
CA ASP A 143 2.26 14.16 -16.19
C ASP A 143 3.56 14.57 -15.48
N ALA A 144 4.29 13.59 -14.94
CA ALA A 144 5.52 13.81 -14.19
C ALA A 144 6.69 14.28 -15.08
N LEU A 145 6.55 14.22 -16.40
CA LEU A 145 7.54 14.66 -17.38
C LEU A 145 7.17 16.00 -18.05
N ALA A 146 6.08 16.64 -17.59
CA ALA A 146 5.65 17.91 -18.18
C ALA A 146 6.75 18.97 -18.08
N ALA A 147 6.97 19.71 -19.17
CA ALA A 147 7.96 20.79 -19.22
C ALA A 147 7.56 22.01 -18.38
N ASP A 148 6.30 22.06 -17.95
CA ASP A 148 5.67 23.23 -17.35
C ASP A 148 5.46 23.05 -15.83
N LEU A 149 6.06 22.03 -15.20
CA LEU A 149 6.04 21.85 -13.75
C LEU A 149 6.62 23.08 -13.01
N VAL A 150 6.05 23.39 -11.86
CA VAL A 150 6.43 24.56 -11.06
C VAL A 150 7.36 24.13 -9.94
N HIS A 151 8.53 24.76 -9.85
CA HIS A 151 9.48 24.57 -8.77
C HIS A 151 9.06 25.37 -7.53
N LEU A 152 8.69 24.66 -6.45
CA LEU A 152 8.26 25.28 -5.19
C LEU A 152 9.40 25.50 -4.19
N GLY A 153 10.55 24.86 -4.41
CA GLY A 153 11.69 24.91 -3.50
C GLY A 153 12.43 23.60 -3.44
N THR A 154 13.31 23.46 -2.46
CA THR A 154 14.11 22.26 -2.23
C THR A 154 13.98 21.85 -0.77
N THR A 155 13.73 20.56 -0.51
CA THR A 155 13.63 20.05 0.87
C THR A 155 14.99 20.06 1.58
N SER A 156 14.97 19.94 2.89
CA SER A 156 16.16 19.78 3.75
C SER A 156 17.03 18.58 3.38
N ARG A 157 16.47 17.59 2.66
CA ARG A 157 17.17 16.41 2.14
C ARG A 157 17.64 16.57 0.68
N GLY A 158 17.55 17.79 0.15
CA GLY A 158 18.03 18.15 -1.18
C GLY A 158 17.09 17.76 -2.32
N THR A 159 15.84 17.37 -2.04
CA THR A 159 14.86 17.02 -3.07
C THR A 159 14.34 18.29 -3.74
N PRO A 160 14.57 18.49 -5.06
CA PRO A 160 13.90 19.58 -5.78
C PRO A 160 12.40 19.29 -5.84
N VAL A 161 11.55 20.24 -5.47
CA VAL A 161 10.09 20.05 -5.42
C VAL A 161 9.44 20.66 -6.65
N LEU A 162 9.18 19.81 -7.64
CA LEU A 162 8.51 20.14 -8.90
C LEU A 162 7.08 19.62 -8.84
N ILE A 163 6.08 20.49 -8.93
CA ILE A 163 4.66 20.13 -8.78
C ILE A 163 3.87 20.55 -10.02
N ASN A 164 2.81 19.81 -10.33
CA ASN A 164 1.85 20.17 -11.36
C ASN A 164 1.40 21.64 -11.23
N ARG A 165 1.49 22.41 -12.33
CA ARG A 165 1.15 23.83 -12.34
C ARG A 165 -0.22 24.14 -11.74
N ARG A 166 -1.26 23.36 -12.09
CA ARG A 166 -2.63 23.60 -11.58
C ARG A 166 -2.72 23.43 -10.07
N VAL A 167 -1.93 22.53 -9.51
CA VAL A 167 -1.86 22.30 -8.06
C VAL A 167 -1.02 23.38 -7.38
N ALA A 168 0.12 23.73 -7.95
CA ALA A 168 1.04 24.74 -7.43
C ALA A 168 0.43 26.15 -7.39
N GLU A 169 -0.39 26.50 -8.38
CA GLU A 169 -1.01 27.82 -8.54
C GLU A 169 -2.43 27.92 -7.95
N ALA A 170 -2.97 26.84 -7.37
CA ALA A 170 -4.29 26.84 -6.76
C ALA A 170 -4.32 27.65 -5.45
N ASP A 171 -5.47 28.27 -5.17
CA ASP A 171 -5.73 28.98 -3.92
C ASP A 171 -6.02 27.99 -2.77
N LEU A 172 -6.56 26.81 -3.11
CA LEU A 172 -6.74 25.67 -2.21
C LEU A 172 -6.46 24.37 -2.95
N VAL A 173 -5.64 23.51 -2.34
CA VAL A 173 -5.44 22.14 -2.80
C VAL A 173 -6.24 21.19 -1.92
N VAL A 174 -7.11 20.38 -2.53
CA VAL A 174 -7.88 19.34 -1.84
C VAL A 174 -7.26 17.98 -2.12
N ALA A 175 -6.55 17.40 -1.16
CA ALA A 175 -5.89 16.11 -1.29
C ALA A 175 -6.82 14.96 -0.88
N VAL A 176 -7.39 14.27 -1.88
CA VAL A 176 -8.30 13.13 -1.66
C VAL A 176 -7.53 11.81 -1.83
N GLY A 177 -7.52 10.96 -0.81
CA GLY A 177 -6.73 9.73 -0.85
C GLY A 177 -7.16 8.64 0.12
N GLY A 178 -6.78 7.41 -0.22
CA GLY A 178 -6.97 6.24 0.63
C GLY A 178 -5.74 6.01 1.51
N VAL A 179 -5.95 5.72 2.79
CA VAL A 179 -4.89 5.42 3.76
C VAL A 179 -4.89 3.92 4.05
N THR A 180 -3.72 3.31 3.86
CA THR A 180 -3.38 1.93 4.20
C THR A 180 -1.87 1.86 4.47
N PHE A 181 -1.35 0.72 4.92
CA PHE A 181 0.09 0.52 5.02
C PHE A 181 0.77 0.64 3.65
N HIS A 182 2.00 1.14 3.66
CA HIS A 182 2.81 1.24 2.46
C HIS A 182 4.21 0.67 2.70
N ASP A 183 4.72 -0.11 1.75
CA ASP A 183 5.96 -0.90 1.80
C ASP A 183 7.19 -0.19 2.37
N PHE A 184 7.29 1.12 2.19
CA PHE A 184 8.44 1.90 2.63
C PHE A 184 8.12 3.30 3.16
N ALA A 185 6.92 3.82 2.91
CA ALA A 185 6.54 5.16 3.30
C ALA A 185 5.77 5.20 4.63
N GLY A 186 5.73 4.09 5.37
CA GLY A 186 4.83 3.87 6.49
C GLY A 186 3.41 3.60 6.03
N TYR A 187 2.76 4.63 5.48
CA TYR A 187 1.35 4.64 5.08
C TYR A 187 1.14 5.32 3.72
N SER A 188 0.04 5.04 3.01
CA SER A 188 -0.41 5.83 1.85
C SER A 188 -1.14 7.11 2.30
N GLY A 189 -1.80 7.81 1.36
CA GLY A 189 -2.60 9.00 1.62
C GLY A 189 -1.84 10.22 2.17
N GLY A 190 -2.59 11.25 2.55
CA GLY A 190 -2.07 12.53 3.02
C GLY A 190 -1.08 13.13 2.02
N ARG A 191 0.14 13.42 2.49
CA ARG A 191 1.25 13.93 1.68
C ARG A 191 1.53 13.15 0.38
N LYS A 192 1.17 11.86 0.31
CA LYS A 192 1.39 11.03 -0.89
C LYS A 192 0.55 11.44 -2.09
N SER A 193 -0.58 12.11 -1.87
CA SER A 193 -1.34 12.71 -2.97
C SER A 193 -0.54 13.82 -3.65
N ILE A 194 0.36 14.50 -2.94
CA ILE A 194 1.21 15.55 -3.48
C ILE A 194 2.50 14.97 -4.06
N VAL A 195 3.32 14.34 -3.22
CA VAL A 195 4.56 13.66 -3.63
C VAL A 195 4.45 12.18 -3.27
N PRO A 196 4.46 11.25 -4.23
CA PRO A 196 4.76 11.45 -5.66
C PRO A 196 3.55 11.86 -6.51
N GLY A 197 2.33 11.90 -5.98
CA GLY A 197 1.09 11.89 -6.77
C GLY A 197 1.00 12.91 -7.91
N VAL A 198 1.42 14.16 -7.68
CA VAL A 198 1.43 15.24 -8.68
C VAL A 198 2.81 15.90 -8.80
N ALA A 199 3.86 15.13 -8.52
CA ALA A 199 5.24 15.58 -8.52
C ALA A 199 5.99 15.18 -9.80
N GLY A 200 6.95 16.01 -10.20
CA GLY A 200 7.84 15.72 -11.31
C GLY A 200 8.72 14.50 -11.09
N VAL A 201 9.15 13.86 -12.17
CA VAL A 201 9.94 12.62 -12.12
C VAL A 201 11.23 12.77 -11.30
N ASP A 202 11.86 13.94 -11.33
CA ASP A 202 13.10 14.19 -10.59
C ASP A 202 12.86 14.29 -9.08
N THR A 203 11.77 14.96 -8.66
CA THR A 203 11.30 14.96 -7.28
C THR A 203 11.03 13.53 -6.81
N ILE A 204 10.30 12.74 -7.61
CA ILE A 204 9.97 11.35 -7.30
C ILE A 204 11.25 10.53 -7.13
N ARG A 205 12.17 10.57 -8.11
CA ARG A 205 13.41 9.79 -8.09
C ARG A 205 14.31 10.17 -6.92
N HIS A 206 14.46 11.46 -6.62
CA HIS A 206 15.29 11.90 -5.49
C HIS A 206 14.70 11.44 -4.15
N ASN A 207 13.38 11.60 -3.95
CA ASN A 207 12.70 11.09 -2.76
C ASN A 207 12.88 9.57 -2.59
N HIS A 208 12.71 8.79 -3.65
CA HIS A 208 12.81 7.32 -3.56
C HIS A 208 14.26 6.83 -3.37
N ARG A 209 15.28 7.60 -3.80
CA ARG A 209 16.69 7.28 -3.48
C ARG A 209 16.97 7.28 -1.99
N LEU A 210 16.17 7.98 -1.17
CA LEU A 210 16.26 7.94 0.29
C LEU A 210 15.97 6.56 0.90
N LEU A 211 15.45 5.62 0.11
CA LEU A 211 15.28 4.22 0.49
C LEU A 211 16.58 3.47 0.67
N LEU A 212 17.65 3.92 0.00
CA LEU A 212 18.97 3.32 0.08
C LEU A 212 19.86 4.19 0.98
N PRO A 213 20.46 3.64 2.04
CA PRO A 213 21.48 4.35 2.80
C PRO A 213 22.64 4.78 1.88
N SER A 214 23.38 5.82 2.30
CA SER A 214 24.52 6.34 1.52
C SER A 214 25.60 5.28 1.26
N ARG A 215 25.81 4.37 2.23
CA ARG A 215 26.75 3.26 2.12
C ARG A 215 26.17 2.10 1.31
N ARG A 216 26.86 1.70 0.24
CA ARG A 216 26.58 0.49 -0.53
C ARG A 216 26.64 -0.76 0.36
N GLY A 217 25.71 -1.69 0.21
CA GLY A 217 25.62 -2.94 0.97
C GLY A 217 25.01 -2.78 2.37
N ALA A 218 24.51 -1.60 2.73
CA ALA A 218 23.85 -1.36 4.01
C ALA A 218 22.37 -1.81 4.02
N GLY A 219 21.85 -2.34 2.90
CA GLY A 219 20.46 -2.77 2.79
C GLY A 219 19.50 -1.62 2.48
N ARG A 220 18.24 -1.79 2.92
CA ARG A 220 17.21 -0.75 2.90
C ARG A 220 17.36 0.16 4.13
N HIS A 221 16.92 1.41 4.04
CA HIS A 221 16.85 2.28 5.21
C HIS A 221 15.94 1.66 6.29
N PRO A 222 16.41 1.49 7.54
CA PRO A 222 15.70 0.68 8.54
C PRO A 222 14.32 1.24 8.93
N SER A 223 14.15 2.57 8.89
CA SER A 223 12.87 3.23 9.17
C SER A 223 11.95 3.34 7.95
N ALA A 224 12.43 3.02 6.74
CA ALA A 224 11.63 3.10 5.52
C ALA A 224 10.85 1.79 5.29
N VAL A 225 9.92 1.52 6.20
CA VAL A 225 9.14 0.27 6.30
C VAL A 225 7.67 0.56 6.58
N PRO A 226 6.76 -0.42 6.44
CA PRO A 226 5.34 -0.20 6.76
C PRO A 226 5.14 0.17 8.22
N GLY A 227 4.17 1.03 8.47
CA GLY A 227 3.76 1.42 9.82
C GLY A 227 4.63 2.50 10.49
N ILE A 228 5.76 2.90 9.88
CA ILE A 228 6.73 3.83 10.50
C ILE A 228 6.75 5.17 9.74
N LEU A 229 6.42 6.25 10.46
CA LEU A 229 6.49 7.64 9.97
C LEU A 229 7.69 8.38 10.57
N ASP A 230 7.84 8.34 11.89
CA ASP A 230 8.91 9.04 12.59
C ASP A 230 10.29 8.45 12.23
N GLY A 231 11.21 9.32 11.80
CA GLY A 231 12.53 8.91 11.33
C GLY A 231 12.52 8.21 9.97
N ASN A 232 11.37 8.13 9.29
CA ASN A 232 11.29 7.60 7.94
C ASN A 232 11.66 8.71 6.93
N PRO A 233 12.85 8.64 6.29
CA PRO A 233 13.35 9.75 5.48
C PRO A 233 12.47 10.00 4.25
N VAL A 234 11.84 8.96 3.71
CA VAL A 234 10.95 9.06 2.56
C VAL A 234 9.69 9.83 2.95
N HIS A 235 9.08 9.47 4.08
CA HIS A 235 7.90 10.17 4.60
C HIS A 235 8.19 11.63 4.93
N GLU A 236 9.24 11.90 5.70
CA GLU A 236 9.60 13.25 6.14
C GLU A 236 9.85 14.17 4.95
N ASP A 237 10.56 13.68 3.93
CA ASP A 237 10.83 14.42 2.70
C ASP A 237 9.55 14.71 1.89
N MET A 238 8.66 13.71 1.73
CA MET A 238 7.37 13.92 1.08
C MET A 238 6.49 14.92 1.84
N LEU A 239 6.52 14.88 3.18
CA LEU A 239 5.75 15.78 4.02
C LEU A 239 6.28 17.21 3.91
N GLU A 240 7.60 17.40 4.01
CA GLU A 240 8.24 18.71 3.83
C GLU A 240 7.89 19.31 2.47
N ALA A 241 8.01 18.51 1.39
CA ALA A 241 7.65 18.95 0.04
C ALA A 241 6.17 19.32 -0.09
N ALA A 242 5.26 18.53 0.51
CA ALA A 242 3.83 18.82 0.48
C ALA A 242 3.47 20.10 1.27
N LEU A 243 4.22 20.43 2.32
CA LEU A 243 4.01 21.63 3.15
C LEU A 243 4.57 22.92 2.52
N LEU A 244 5.27 22.85 1.39
CA LEU A 244 5.59 24.03 0.58
C LEU A 244 4.35 24.61 -0.12
N LEU A 245 3.29 23.81 -0.27
CA LEU A 245 1.99 24.30 -0.72
C LEU A 245 1.30 25.04 0.44
N PRO A 246 0.82 26.28 0.22
CA PRO A 246 0.37 27.14 1.32
C PRO A 246 -0.91 26.64 2.01
N ARG A 247 -1.81 25.96 1.28
CA ARG A 247 -3.15 25.56 1.76
C ARG A 247 -3.54 24.20 1.20
N VAL A 248 -3.41 23.15 2.03
CA VAL A 248 -3.82 21.79 1.68
C VAL A 248 -4.88 21.30 2.65
N TYR A 249 -6.09 21.07 2.12
CA TYR A 249 -7.18 20.42 2.82
C TYR A 249 -7.23 18.94 2.41
N ALA A 250 -7.12 18.03 3.35
CA ALA A 250 -7.12 16.60 3.07
C ALA A 250 -8.51 15.99 3.30
N VAL A 251 -8.90 15.07 2.43
CA VAL A 251 -10.03 14.15 2.63
C VAL A 251 -9.47 12.74 2.53
N GLN A 252 -9.36 12.06 3.67
CA GLN A 252 -8.73 10.75 3.78
C GLN A 252 -9.76 9.69 4.13
N VAL A 253 -9.73 8.56 3.43
CA VAL A 253 -10.61 7.42 3.71
C VAL A 253 -9.82 6.16 4.00
N VAL A 254 -10.39 5.28 4.83
CA VAL A 254 -9.85 3.95 5.10
C VAL A 254 -10.85 2.93 4.57
N ILE A 255 -10.38 2.03 3.71
CA ILE A 255 -11.20 0.98 3.10
C ILE A 255 -11.16 -0.25 3.99
N GLY A 256 -12.33 -0.76 4.35
CA GLY A 256 -12.48 -2.00 5.10
C GLY A 256 -12.15 -3.24 4.27
N GLN A 257 -12.09 -4.39 4.94
CA GLN A 257 -11.80 -5.66 4.28
C GLN A 257 -12.87 -6.10 3.28
N ASP A 258 -14.10 -5.59 3.42
CA ASP A 258 -15.21 -5.80 2.49
C ASP A 258 -15.11 -4.93 1.22
N GLY A 259 -14.06 -4.11 1.11
CA GLY A 259 -13.86 -3.19 0.01
C GLY A 259 -14.80 -1.99 0.02
N ARG A 260 -15.37 -1.61 1.17
CA ARG A 260 -16.17 -0.38 1.36
C ARG A 260 -15.44 0.64 2.23
N ILE A 261 -15.86 1.89 2.17
CA ILE A 261 -15.35 2.95 3.05
C ILE A 261 -15.78 2.63 4.49
N ALA A 262 -14.80 2.36 5.36
CA ALA A 262 -15.03 2.06 6.77
C ALA A 262 -14.87 3.29 7.67
N PHE A 263 -14.08 4.27 7.23
CA PHE A 263 -13.81 5.50 7.97
C PHE A 263 -13.41 6.62 7.02
N ALA A 264 -13.71 7.86 7.41
CA ALA A 264 -13.27 9.06 6.73
C ALA A 264 -12.92 10.16 7.72
N VAL A 265 -11.96 10.99 7.34
CA VAL A 265 -11.57 12.20 8.07
C VAL A 265 -11.17 13.29 7.09
N ALA A 266 -11.50 14.53 7.41
CA ALA A 266 -11.08 15.68 6.62
C ALA A 266 -10.53 16.81 7.50
N GLY A 267 -9.77 17.74 6.90
CA GLY A 267 -9.15 18.88 7.60
C GLY A 267 -7.71 19.15 7.16
N ASP A 268 -6.89 19.64 8.10
CA ASP A 268 -5.45 19.85 7.88
C ASP A 268 -4.75 18.57 7.39
N LEU A 269 -3.82 18.74 6.45
CA LEU A 269 -3.10 17.63 5.81
C LEU A 269 -2.46 16.66 6.81
N ARG A 270 -1.78 17.17 7.85
CA ARG A 270 -1.09 16.35 8.85
C ARG A 270 -2.06 15.75 9.84
N ALA A 271 -2.96 16.55 10.39
CA ALA A 271 -3.92 16.10 11.39
C ALA A 271 -4.90 15.05 10.84
N ALA A 272 -5.43 15.25 9.63
CA ALA A 272 -6.31 14.30 8.98
C ALA A 272 -5.56 12.99 8.64
N HIS A 273 -4.33 13.08 8.12
CA HIS A 273 -3.53 11.89 7.83
C HIS A 273 -3.21 11.10 9.10
N ALA A 274 -2.79 11.77 10.18
CA ALA A 274 -2.51 11.11 11.47
C ALA A 274 -3.74 10.37 12.04
N ARG A 275 -4.94 10.97 11.94
CA ARG A 275 -6.19 10.32 12.37
C ARG A 275 -6.52 9.09 11.52
N ALA A 276 -6.34 9.17 10.20
CA ALA A 276 -6.55 8.03 9.31
C ALA A 276 -5.50 6.92 9.54
N VAL A 277 -4.25 7.28 9.86
CA VAL A 277 -3.19 6.34 10.24
C VAL A 277 -3.57 5.57 11.51
N ALA A 278 -4.04 6.27 12.56
CA ALA A 278 -4.50 5.61 13.78
C ALA A 278 -5.66 4.62 13.53
N GLU A 279 -6.54 4.94 12.59
CA GLU A 279 -7.63 4.05 12.18
C GLU A 279 -7.13 2.82 11.40
N VAL A 280 -6.16 3.01 10.50
CA VAL A 280 -5.48 1.89 9.82
C VAL A 280 -4.82 0.98 10.84
N ASP A 281 -4.15 1.55 11.83
CA ASP A 281 -3.48 0.77 12.86
C ASP A 281 -4.44 -0.05 13.69
N LEU A 282 -5.51 0.57 14.18
CA LEU A 282 -6.56 -0.09 14.92
C LEU A 282 -7.16 -1.28 14.15
N ARG A 283 -7.26 -1.17 12.83
CA ARG A 283 -7.91 -2.18 11.97
C ARG A 283 -6.97 -3.28 11.52
N PHE A 284 -5.76 -2.93 11.15
CA PHE A 284 -4.92 -3.80 10.34
C PHE A 284 -3.58 -4.14 10.99
N GLN A 285 -3.18 -3.49 12.09
CA GLN A 285 -2.07 -4.02 12.88
C GLN A 285 -2.48 -5.31 13.58
N ALA A 286 -1.56 -6.26 13.61
CA ALA A 286 -1.71 -7.51 14.31
C ALA A 286 -0.59 -7.65 15.36
N PRO A 287 -0.83 -7.26 16.62
CA PRO A 287 0.16 -7.42 17.69
C PRO A 287 0.47 -8.90 17.93
N LEU A 288 1.76 -9.24 17.98
CA LEU A 288 2.25 -10.60 18.22
C LEU A 288 3.15 -10.61 19.48
N PRO A 289 3.09 -11.68 20.31
CA PRO A 289 3.95 -11.82 21.49
C PRO A 289 5.42 -12.11 21.15
N GLY A 290 5.70 -12.50 19.91
CA GLY A 290 7.02 -12.91 19.44
C GLY A 290 6.94 -13.37 17.99
N PRO A 291 8.08 -13.59 17.31
CA PRO A 291 8.09 -14.24 16.01
C PRO A 291 7.93 -15.77 16.14
N ALA A 292 7.31 -16.40 15.14
CA ALA A 292 7.11 -17.86 15.05
C ALA A 292 8.25 -18.58 14.32
N ASP A 293 8.37 -19.89 14.58
CA ASP A 293 9.27 -20.81 13.86
C ASP A 293 8.82 -21.06 12.42
N LEU A 294 7.50 -21.21 12.25
CA LEU A 294 6.84 -21.44 10.96
C LEU A 294 5.70 -20.45 10.76
N VAL A 295 5.67 -19.81 9.60
CA VAL A 295 4.53 -19.01 9.13
C VAL A 295 3.90 -19.70 7.93
N ILE A 296 2.61 -20.01 8.03
CA ILE A 296 1.79 -20.56 6.93
C ILE A 296 0.91 -19.43 6.41
N ALA A 297 1.17 -18.95 5.22
CA ALA A 297 0.59 -17.71 4.70
C ALA A 297 -0.14 -17.92 3.37
N GLY A 298 -1.30 -17.27 3.23
CA GLY A 298 -1.98 -17.09 1.95
C GLY A 298 -1.81 -15.67 1.41
N ALA A 299 -1.85 -15.55 0.09
CA ALA A 299 -1.84 -14.25 -0.61
C ALA A 299 -3.24 -13.65 -0.86
N GLY A 300 -4.28 -14.27 -0.31
CA GLY A 300 -5.67 -13.77 -0.38
C GLY A 300 -6.47 -14.19 -1.61
N GLY A 301 -5.95 -15.11 -2.44
CA GLY A 301 -6.62 -15.64 -3.63
C GLY A 301 -6.84 -14.60 -4.73
N PHE A 302 -7.57 -14.96 -5.79
CA PHE A 302 -7.80 -14.08 -6.93
C PHE A 302 -8.67 -12.88 -6.51
N PRO A 303 -8.36 -11.64 -6.96
CA PRO A 303 -7.26 -11.26 -7.87
C PRO A 303 -5.94 -10.89 -7.16
N LYS A 304 -5.85 -11.05 -5.84
CA LYS A 304 -4.66 -10.63 -5.05
C LYS A 304 -3.42 -11.49 -5.30
N ASP A 305 -3.60 -12.75 -5.71
CA ASP A 305 -2.51 -13.68 -6.02
C ASP A 305 -2.35 -13.97 -7.52
N VAL A 306 -2.84 -13.07 -8.39
CA VAL A 306 -2.83 -13.27 -9.85
C VAL A 306 -1.41 -13.39 -10.43
N SER A 307 -0.42 -12.72 -9.83
CA SER A 307 0.99 -12.76 -10.23
C SER A 307 1.93 -12.67 -9.02
N PHE A 308 3.18 -13.06 -9.21
CA PHE A 308 4.17 -12.98 -8.14
C PHE A 308 4.43 -11.54 -7.69
N TYR A 309 4.42 -10.56 -8.61
CA TYR A 309 4.50 -9.15 -8.27
C TYR A 309 3.44 -8.73 -7.23
N GLN A 310 2.18 -9.15 -7.39
CA GLN A 310 1.14 -8.88 -6.39
C GLN A 310 1.37 -9.65 -5.09
N ALA A 311 1.78 -10.92 -5.19
CA ALA A 311 2.06 -11.77 -4.03
C ALA A 311 3.23 -11.25 -3.18
N THR A 312 4.15 -10.42 -3.72
CA THR A 312 5.23 -9.80 -2.94
C THR A 312 4.73 -8.98 -1.75
N ARG A 313 3.51 -8.46 -1.80
CA ARG A 313 2.88 -7.71 -0.69
C ARG A 313 2.70 -8.54 0.58
N THR A 314 2.73 -9.87 0.48
CA THR A 314 2.68 -10.77 1.63
C THR A 314 4.02 -10.87 2.36
N VAL A 315 5.13 -10.61 1.67
CA VAL A 315 6.46 -10.96 2.15
C VAL A 315 6.86 -10.11 3.35
N GLU A 316 6.68 -8.79 3.29
CA GLU A 316 7.05 -7.91 4.41
C GLU A 316 6.23 -8.23 5.70
N PRO A 317 4.90 -8.42 5.65
CA PRO A 317 4.13 -8.97 6.77
C PRO A 317 4.66 -10.30 7.31
N ILE A 318 4.91 -11.28 6.43
CA ILE A 318 5.45 -12.60 6.81
C ILE A 318 6.80 -12.45 7.50
N LEU A 319 7.68 -11.60 6.96
CA LEU A 319 9.01 -11.34 7.51
C LEU A 319 8.95 -10.75 8.91
N ARG A 320 7.87 -10.05 9.29
CA ARG A 320 7.66 -9.57 10.66
C ARG A 320 7.17 -10.67 11.60
N ALA A 321 6.39 -11.62 11.09
CA ALA A 321 5.84 -12.71 11.88
C ALA A 321 6.80 -13.90 12.07
N VAL A 322 7.74 -14.12 11.15
CA VAL A 322 8.70 -15.25 11.22
C VAL A 322 10.00 -14.86 11.92
N ARG A 323 10.62 -15.78 12.65
CA ARG A 323 11.95 -15.56 13.23
C ARG A 323 13.05 -15.69 12.19
N ARG A 324 14.26 -15.22 12.51
CA ARG A 324 15.45 -15.47 11.68
C ARG A 324 15.74 -16.98 11.64
N GLY A 325 16.01 -17.49 10.44
CA GLY A 325 16.20 -18.92 10.17
C GLY A 325 14.92 -19.76 10.27
N GLY A 326 13.74 -19.13 10.35
CA GLY A 326 12.45 -19.82 10.35
C GLY A 326 12.05 -20.34 8.96
N ARG A 327 10.87 -20.97 8.91
CA ARG A 327 10.28 -21.48 7.67
C ARG A 327 9.01 -20.69 7.32
N VAL A 328 8.76 -20.53 6.03
CA VAL A 328 7.55 -19.95 5.49
C VAL A 328 6.97 -20.93 4.49
N VAL A 329 5.67 -21.20 4.61
CA VAL A 329 4.89 -21.88 3.58
C VAL A 329 3.90 -20.88 3.00
N LEU A 330 4.09 -20.49 1.75
CA LEU A 330 3.26 -19.51 1.04
C LEU A 330 2.34 -20.20 0.03
N ALA A 331 1.03 -19.91 0.09
CA ALA A 331 0.08 -20.25 -0.96
C ALA A 331 -0.23 -19.00 -1.80
N ALA A 332 0.19 -19.03 -3.07
CA ALA A 332 -0.07 -17.97 -4.05
C ALA A 332 -0.05 -18.54 -5.46
N GLU A 333 -1.18 -18.51 -6.18
CA GLU A 333 -1.27 -19.18 -7.48
C GLU A 333 -0.35 -18.58 -8.54
N CYS A 334 -0.28 -17.24 -8.62
CA CYS A 334 0.55 -16.54 -9.58
C CYS A 334 0.34 -17.00 -11.03
N ARG A 335 -0.93 -17.17 -11.46
CA ARG A 335 -1.30 -17.70 -12.79
C ARG A 335 -0.74 -16.89 -13.97
N GLU A 336 -0.43 -15.61 -13.77
CA GLU A 336 0.20 -14.73 -14.77
C GLU A 336 1.74 -14.68 -14.67
N GLY A 337 2.36 -15.62 -13.95
CA GLY A 337 3.80 -15.67 -13.77
C GLY A 337 4.31 -14.55 -12.87
N LEU A 338 5.41 -13.90 -13.27
CA LEU A 338 6.01 -12.82 -12.51
C LEU A 338 5.17 -11.53 -12.49
N GLY A 339 4.31 -11.31 -13.49
CA GLY A 339 3.40 -10.17 -13.57
C GLY A 339 4.01 -8.95 -14.25
N ASP A 340 4.23 -7.88 -13.48
CA ASP A 340 4.67 -6.58 -13.99
C ASP A 340 5.94 -6.71 -14.89
N PRO A 341 5.91 -6.22 -16.15
CA PRO A 341 7.02 -6.40 -17.09
C PRO A 341 8.33 -5.77 -16.65
N ASP A 342 8.28 -4.66 -15.91
CA ASP A 342 9.48 -4.03 -15.38
C ASP A 342 10.04 -4.87 -14.24
N PHE A 343 9.19 -5.38 -13.35
CA PHE A 343 9.60 -6.32 -12.30
C PHE A 343 10.25 -7.59 -12.88
N ASP A 344 9.63 -8.20 -13.88
CA ASP A 344 10.20 -9.36 -14.60
C ASP A 344 11.58 -9.03 -15.20
N ARG A 345 11.68 -7.90 -15.91
CA ARG A 345 12.94 -7.43 -16.50
C ARG A 345 14.04 -7.23 -15.46
N TRP A 346 13.71 -6.65 -14.30
CA TRP A 346 14.65 -6.44 -13.21
C TRP A 346 15.17 -7.76 -12.64
N LEU A 347 14.26 -8.70 -12.33
CA LEU A 347 14.65 -10.03 -11.86
C LEU A 347 15.50 -10.76 -12.91
N ARG A 348 15.16 -10.65 -14.20
CA ARG A 348 15.90 -11.31 -15.28
C ARG A 348 17.33 -10.77 -15.47
N ARG A 349 17.53 -9.46 -15.31
CA ARG A 349 18.81 -8.79 -15.52
C ARG A 349 19.75 -8.85 -14.33
N HIS A 350 19.21 -8.79 -13.11
CA HIS A 350 20.02 -8.66 -11.89
C HIS A 350 19.78 -9.86 -10.97
N ARG A 351 20.81 -10.72 -10.87
CA ARG A 351 20.73 -12.04 -10.21
C ARG A 351 21.40 -12.10 -8.85
N THR A 352 21.77 -10.96 -8.27
CA THR A 352 22.29 -10.86 -6.91
C THR A 352 21.75 -9.61 -6.24
N VAL A 353 21.74 -9.59 -4.90
CA VAL A 353 21.34 -8.43 -4.10
C VAL A 353 22.23 -7.22 -4.43
N GLU A 354 23.52 -7.45 -4.61
CA GLU A 354 24.51 -6.43 -4.97
C GLU A 354 24.23 -5.83 -6.36
N ALA A 355 23.93 -6.67 -7.36
CA ALA A 355 23.64 -6.21 -8.71
C ALA A 355 22.32 -5.41 -8.77
N LEU A 356 21.32 -5.81 -7.97
CA LEU A 356 20.07 -5.06 -7.80
C LEU A 356 20.34 -3.70 -7.15
N GLU A 357 21.15 -3.65 -6.10
CA GLU A 357 21.50 -2.40 -5.42
C GLU A 357 22.27 -1.45 -6.34
N ASP A 358 23.27 -1.95 -7.06
CA ASP A 358 24.07 -1.15 -8.00
C ASP A 358 23.21 -0.51 -9.09
N ALA A 359 22.31 -1.31 -9.66
CA ALA A 359 21.37 -0.83 -10.67
C ALA A 359 20.42 0.24 -10.09
N LEU A 360 19.90 0.07 -8.88
CA LEU A 360 19.03 1.07 -8.23
C LEU A 360 19.75 2.37 -7.89
N ARG A 361 21.03 2.29 -7.51
CA ARG A 361 21.85 3.48 -7.24
C ARG A 361 22.13 4.26 -8.53
N ALA A 362 22.35 3.57 -9.64
CA ALA A 362 22.50 4.19 -10.95
C ALA A 362 21.19 4.83 -11.44
N GLU A 363 20.10 4.06 -11.44
CA GLU A 363 18.79 4.53 -11.85
C GLU A 363 17.69 3.89 -10.99
N PHE A 364 17.13 4.69 -10.08
CA PHE A 364 16.09 4.20 -9.20
C PHE A 364 14.80 3.91 -9.98
N GLN A 365 14.29 2.69 -9.84
CA GLN A 365 12.96 2.29 -10.32
C GLN A 365 12.24 1.49 -9.22
N VAL A 366 10.94 1.74 -9.03
CA VAL A 366 10.15 1.10 -7.96
C VAL A 366 10.13 -0.41 -8.10
N CYS A 367 9.90 -0.95 -9.30
CA CYS A 367 9.93 -2.41 -9.52
C CYS A 367 11.31 -3.02 -9.20
N GLY A 368 12.39 -2.30 -9.49
CA GLY A 368 13.73 -2.70 -9.09
C GLY A 368 13.92 -2.72 -7.56
N PHE A 369 13.37 -1.73 -6.87
CA PHE A 369 13.41 -1.68 -5.41
C PHE A 369 12.60 -2.80 -4.77
N ILE A 370 11.43 -3.13 -5.32
CA ILE A 370 10.64 -4.29 -4.87
C ILE A 370 11.45 -5.58 -5.06
N ALA A 371 12.10 -5.77 -6.21
CA ALA A 371 12.97 -6.93 -6.44
C ALA A 371 14.14 -6.99 -5.44
N TYR A 372 14.82 -5.87 -5.19
CA TYR A 372 15.88 -5.75 -4.19
C TYR A 372 15.40 -6.06 -2.78
N ALA A 373 14.30 -5.42 -2.36
CA ALA A 373 13.69 -5.58 -1.04
C ALA A 373 13.27 -7.03 -0.78
N LEU A 374 12.66 -7.66 -1.78
CA LEU A 374 12.25 -9.05 -1.77
C LEU A 374 13.46 -9.97 -1.58
N TRP A 375 14.49 -9.82 -2.42
CA TRP A 375 15.68 -10.66 -2.37
C TRP A 375 16.44 -10.52 -1.06
N LEU A 376 16.59 -9.30 -0.56
CA LEU A 376 17.23 -9.03 0.73
C LEU A 376 16.40 -9.57 1.90
N GLY A 377 15.08 -9.34 1.87
CA GLY A 377 14.18 -9.74 2.95
C GLY A 377 14.08 -11.26 3.10
N MET A 378 13.96 -11.97 1.98
CA MET A 378 13.81 -13.43 1.96
C MET A 378 15.07 -14.19 2.41
N GLU A 379 16.21 -13.53 2.66
CA GLU A 379 17.36 -14.18 3.32
C GLU A 379 17.10 -14.48 4.80
N LYS A 380 16.08 -13.86 5.41
CA LYS A 380 15.74 -14.07 6.82
C LYS A 380 15.22 -15.48 7.09
N ALA A 381 14.52 -16.11 6.16
CA ALA A 381 13.80 -17.37 6.34
C ALA A 381 13.76 -18.18 5.05
N THR A 382 13.47 -19.47 5.12
CA THR A 382 13.27 -20.28 3.91
C THR A 382 11.83 -20.26 3.48
N PHE A 383 11.58 -19.83 2.25
CA PHE A 383 10.25 -19.74 1.67
C PHE A 383 10.00 -20.92 0.75
N THR A 384 9.05 -21.78 1.16
CA THR A 384 8.48 -22.82 0.32
C THR A 384 7.11 -22.34 -0.17
N ALA A 385 6.81 -22.49 -1.45
CA ALA A 385 5.59 -21.99 -2.06
C ALA A 385 4.82 -23.09 -2.81
N VAL A 386 3.50 -23.10 -2.59
CA VAL A 386 2.53 -23.74 -3.47
C VAL A 386 2.11 -22.67 -4.47
N THR A 387 2.45 -22.87 -5.75
CA THR A 387 2.26 -21.85 -6.80
C THR A 387 2.20 -22.47 -8.19
N GLY A 388 1.61 -21.75 -9.13
CA GLY A 388 1.58 -22.05 -10.57
C GLY A 388 2.75 -21.45 -11.35
N LEU A 389 3.73 -20.82 -10.68
CA LEU A 389 4.96 -20.34 -11.33
C LEU A 389 5.70 -21.49 -12.03
N THR A 390 6.25 -21.19 -13.21
CA THR A 390 7.09 -22.15 -13.93
C THR A 390 8.44 -22.35 -13.24
N SER A 391 9.13 -23.46 -13.50
CA SER A 391 10.50 -23.67 -13.01
C SER A 391 11.46 -22.55 -13.43
N ALA A 392 11.24 -21.97 -14.61
CA ALA A 392 12.03 -20.84 -15.11
C ALA A 392 11.79 -19.57 -14.29
N ASP A 393 10.55 -19.28 -13.89
CA ASP A 393 10.23 -18.13 -13.06
C ASP A 393 10.69 -18.33 -11.61
N LEU A 394 10.49 -19.53 -11.05
CA LEU A 394 10.94 -19.88 -9.71
C LEU A 394 12.45 -19.67 -9.53
N ALA A 395 13.25 -20.01 -10.53
CA ALA A 395 14.70 -19.77 -10.55
C ALA A 395 15.10 -18.28 -10.47
N LEU A 396 14.16 -17.36 -10.71
CA LEU A 396 14.37 -15.90 -10.60
C LEU A 396 13.88 -15.35 -9.26
N THR A 397 13.20 -16.19 -8.48
CA THR A 397 12.72 -15.88 -7.14
C THR A 397 13.63 -16.52 -6.08
N ARG A 398 13.27 -16.37 -4.80
CA ARG A 398 13.86 -17.14 -3.69
C ARG A 398 12.87 -18.17 -3.12
N LEU A 399 11.89 -18.59 -3.91
CA LEU A 399 10.89 -19.58 -3.51
C LEU A 399 11.35 -20.99 -3.86
N LEU A 400 11.19 -21.91 -2.92
CA LEU A 400 11.29 -23.36 -3.16
C LEU A 400 9.89 -23.88 -3.53
N PRO A 401 9.72 -24.63 -4.64
CA PRO A 401 8.41 -25.16 -4.99
C PRO A 401 7.99 -26.29 -4.04
N ALA A 402 6.68 -26.40 -3.80
CA ALA A 402 6.06 -27.57 -3.17
C ALA A 402 4.83 -28.05 -3.93
N ALA A 403 4.65 -29.38 -3.95
CA ALA A 403 3.55 -30.03 -4.67
C ALA A 403 2.16 -29.77 -4.08
N SER A 404 2.07 -29.51 -2.77
CA SER A 404 0.80 -29.20 -2.09
C SER A 404 1.07 -28.47 -0.77
N LEU A 405 0.02 -27.85 -0.21
CA LEU A 405 0.12 -27.16 1.08
C LEU A 405 0.45 -28.15 2.20
N GLN A 406 -0.19 -29.32 2.21
CA GLN A 406 0.10 -30.38 3.18
C GLN A 406 1.58 -30.78 3.15
N HIS A 407 2.11 -31.08 1.95
CA HIS A 407 3.49 -31.49 1.79
C HIS A 407 4.47 -30.45 2.31
N ALA A 408 4.27 -29.17 1.95
CA ALA A 408 5.13 -28.07 2.41
C ALA A 408 5.10 -27.90 3.94
N VAL A 409 3.92 -28.06 4.55
CA VAL A 409 3.75 -27.96 6.01
C VAL A 409 4.42 -29.14 6.72
N ASP A 410 4.23 -30.36 6.22
CA ASP A 410 4.82 -31.56 6.80
C ASP A 410 6.37 -31.49 6.79
N GLU A 411 6.96 -31.07 5.67
CA GLU A 411 8.42 -30.89 5.57
C GLU A 411 8.93 -29.79 6.51
N ALA A 412 8.22 -28.66 6.60
CA ALA A 412 8.60 -27.58 7.48
C ALA A 412 8.58 -28.02 8.96
N LEU A 413 7.50 -28.68 9.40
CA LEU A 413 7.36 -29.20 10.76
C LEU A 413 8.40 -30.27 11.08
N ALA A 414 8.65 -31.20 10.15
CA ALA A 414 9.68 -32.21 10.30
C ALA A 414 11.07 -31.58 10.51
N SER A 415 11.36 -30.46 9.85
CA SER A 415 12.64 -29.75 9.98
C SER A 415 12.79 -28.93 11.28
N LEU A 416 11.68 -28.52 11.89
CA LEU A 416 11.65 -27.64 13.06
C LEU A 416 11.46 -28.40 14.39
N GLY A 417 10.86 -29.59 14.33
CA GLY A 417 10.55 -30.41 15.50
C GLY A 417 9.16 -30.11 16.12
N PRO A 418 8.74 -30.90 17.11
CA PRO A 418 7.36 -30.90 17.63
C PRO A 418 6.98 -29.66 18.45
N GLU A 419 7.95 -28.91 18.98
CA GLU A 419 7.74 -27.71 19.80
C GLU A 419 7.65 -26.41 18.98
N ALA A 420 7.70 -26.52 17.65
CA ALA A 420 7.70 -25.38 16.74
C ALA A 420 6.44 -24.52 16.92
N GLN A 421 6.61 -23.22 17.11
CA GLN A 421 5.52 -22.26 17.15
C GLN A 421 5.08 -21.93 15.73
N VAL A 422 3.80 -22.18 15.41
CA VAL A 422 3.23 -21.96 14.08
C VAL A 422 2.24 -20.80 14.09
N TYR A 423 2.45 -19.81 13.22
CA TYR A 423 1.44 -18.81 12.88
C TYR A 423 0.79 -19.12 11.54
N VAL A 424 -0.52 -18.94 11.47
CA VAL A 424 -1.29 -19.01 10.23
C VAL A 424 -1.76 -17.61 9.85
N MET A 425 -1.44 -17.16 8.63
CA MET A 425 -1.79 -15.85 8.08
C MET A 425 -2.66 -16.04 6.83
N PRO A 426 -4.00 -16.15 6.94
CA PRO A 426 -4.86 -16.49 5.80
C PRO A 426 -4.77 -15.53 4.62
N ASP A 427 -4.70 -14.23 4.93
CA ASP A 427 -4.43 -13.15 3.98
C ASP A 427 -3.30 -12.30 4.56
N ALA A 428 -2.06 -12.70 4.30
CA ALA A 428 -0.89 -12.04 4.85
C ALA A 428 -0.72 -10.59 4.33
N GLY A 429 -1.26 -10.28 3.14
CA GLY A 429 -1.19 -8.93 2.57
C GLY A 429 -2.20 -7.94 3.19
N ALA A 430 -3.17 -8.43 3.97
CA ALA A 430 -4.21 -7.60 4.58
C ALA A 430 -3.90 -7.11 6.00
N VAL A 431 -2.79 -7.53 6.59
CA VAL A 431 -2.42 -7.21 7.98
C VAL A 431 -0.96 -6.83 8.10
N LEU A 432 -0.63 -6.03 9.12
CA LEU A 432 0.75 -5.73 9.49
C LEU A 432 1.06 -6.33 10.86
N PRO A 433 1.80 -7.45 10.92
CA PRO A 433 2.30 -7.97 12.19
C PRO A 433 3.22 -6.98 12.89
N VAL A 434 3.00 -6.80 14.20
CA VAL A 434 3.84 -5.97 15.07
C VAL A 434 4.26 -6.82 16.26
N VAL A 435 5.53 -7.24 16.27
CA VAL A 435 6.10 -8.00 17.38
C VAL A 435 6.43 -7.01 18.50
N ARG A 436 5.91 -7.29 19.71
CA ARG A 436 6.16 -6.48 20.91
C ARG A 436 7.42 -6.90 21.65
#